data_AF-A0A6I9P9K2-F1
#
_entry.id   AF-A0A6I9P9K2-F1
#
_cell.length_a   1.000
_cell.length_b   1.000
_cell.length_c   1.000
_cell.angle_alpha   90.00
_cell.angle_beta   90.00
_cell.angle_gamma   90.00
#
_symmetry.space_group_name_H-M   'P 1'
#
loop_
_entity.id
_entity.type
_entity.pdbx_description
1 polymer ?
#
loop_
_entity_poly.entity_id
_entity_poly.type
_entity_poly.pdbx_seq_one_letter_code
_entity_poly.pdbx_strand_id
1 'polypeptide(L)'
;MAVTNQPGRYAPSDFQTGLCDFCDDCGTCCYGLFCYMCLGCSIASDMDECCLCGLQMSIRSVYRTKYNINGSLCQDFIAYTFCGVCATCQLKRDIDRRKEQGIF
;
A
#
# COMPACT_ATOMS: atom_id res chain seq x y z
N MET A 1 8.40 4.18 -10.53
CA MET A 1 8.07 5.60 -10.27
C MET A 1 9.25 6.34 -9.62
N ALA A 2 9.91 7.22 -10.37
CA ALA A 2 10.88 8.14 -9.78
C ALA A 2 10.14 9.31 -9.10
N VAL A 3 10.50 9.65 -7.86
CA VAL A 3 9.99 10.86 -7.19
C VAL A 3 10.67 12.07 -7.83
N THR A 4 10.08 12.60 -8.90
CA THR A 4 10.65 13.69 -9.70
C THR A 4 10.18 15.07 -9.25
N ASN A 5 9.10 15.13 -8.48
CA ASN A 5 8.59 16.35 -7.89
C ASN A 5 8.52 16.18 -6.38
N GLN A 6 8.91 17.22 -5.65
CA GLN A 6 8.67 17.27 -4.22
C GLN A 6 7.14 17.25 -4.02
N PRO A 7 6.60 16.36 -3.17
CA PRO A 7 5.16 16.30 -2.98
C PRO A 7 4.67 17.70 -2.61
N GLY A 8 3.59 18.14 -3.27
CA GLY A 8 2.89 19.35 -2.86
C GLY A 8 2.55 19.27 -1.38
N ARG A 9 2.25 20.40 -0.74
CA ARG A 9 1.95 20.47 0.70
C ARG A 9 0.58 19.84 1.00
N TYR A 10 0.40 18.56 0.69
CA TYR A 10 -0.74 17.77 1.10
C TYR A 10 -0.79 17.80 2.63
N ALA A 11 -1.98 17.97 3.20
CA ALA A 11 -2.13 17.80 4.63
C ALA A 11 -1.68 16.37 5.00
N PRO A 12 -0.97 16.18 6.12
CA PRO A 12 -0.63 14.85 6.59
C PRO A 12 -1.91 14.01 6.71
N SER A 13 -1.88 12.80 6.16
CA SER A 13 -3.01 11.87 6.20
C SER A 13 -2.61 10.53 6.81
N ASP A 14 -3.58 9.68 7.14
CA ASP A 14 -3.34 8.30 7.54
C ASP A 14 -3.86 7.34 6.46
N PHE A 15 -3.52 6.06 6.56
CA PHE A 15 -4.19 5.03 5.76
C PHE A 15 -5.69 5.02 6.09
N GLN A 16 -6.53 4.81 5.08
CA GLN A 16 -7.98 4.79 5.23
C GLN A 16 -8.51 3.56 6.01
N THR A 17 -7.66 2.56 6.23
CA THR A 17 -7.97 1.36 7.03
C THR A 17 -6.84 1.04 8.00
N GLY A 18 -7.15 0.36 9.09
CA GLY A 18 -6.16 -0.24 9.98
C GLY A 18 -5.41 -1.40 9.33
N LEU A 19 -4.27 -1.77 9.93
CA LEU A 19 -3.41 -2.85 9.42
C LEU A 19 -4.15 -4.21 9.42
N CYS A 20 -4.89 -4.49 10.49
CA CYS A 20 -5.60 -5.76 10.70
C CYS A 20 -7.11 -5.65 10.48
N ASP A 21 -7.57 -4.69 9.66
CA ASP A 21 -9.00 -4.50 9.38
C ASP A 21 -9.56 -5.56 8.41
N PHE A 22 -9.36 -6.85 8.70
CA PHE A 22 -9.68 -7.97 7.80
C PHE A 22 -11.12 -7.96 7.28
N CYS A 23 -12.08 -7.53 8.10
CA CYS A 23 -13.50 -7.52 7.76
C CYS A 23 -13.90 -6.40 6.78
N ASP A 24 -13.04 -5.39 6.61
CA ASP A 24 -13.36 -4.19 5.82
C ASP A 24 -13.19 -4.44 4.30
N ASP A 25 -12.42 -5.46 3.93
CA ASP A 25 -12.40 -6.05 2.59
C ASP A 25 -11.85 -7.49 2.66
N CYS A 26 -12.78 -8.42 2.94
CA CYS A 26 -12.48 -9.85 2.94
C CYS A 26 -11.99 -10.35 1.58
N GLY A 27 -12.41 -9.72 0.48
CA GLY A 27 -12.03 -10.12 -0.88
C GLY A 27 -10.54 -9.94 -1.12
N THR A 28 -10.02 -8.76 -0.82
CA THR A 28 -8.58 -8.47 -0.93
C THR A 28 -7.75 -9.33 0.02
N CYS A 29 -8.24 -9.60 1.23
CA CYS A 29 -7.51 -10.46 2.15
C CYS A 29 -7.48 -11.93 1.70
N CYS A 30 -8.59 -12.46 1.20
CA CYS A 30 -8.63 -13.78 0.59
C CYS A 30 -7.68 -13.84 -0.62
N TYR A 31 -7.69 -12.83 -1.49
CA TYR A 31 -6.78 -12.76 -2.63
C TYR A 31 -5.30 -12.74 -2.19
N GLY A 32 -4.97 -12.00 -1.13
CA GLY A 32 -3.63 -12.00 -0.53
C GLY A 32 -3.21 -13.33 0.08
N LEU A 33 -4.15 -14.10 0.66
CA LEU A 33 -3.88 -15.42 1.23
C LEU A 33 -3.75 -16.51 0.15
N PHE A 34 -4.55 -16.47 -0.91
CA PHE A 34 -4.56 -17.48 -1.97
C PHE A 34 -3.53 -17.23 -3.08
N CYS A 35 -3.26 -15.97 -3.44
CA CYS A 35 -2.18 -15.63 -4.37
C CYS A 35 -1.46 -14.33 -3.97
N TYR A 36 -0.63 -14.41 -2.95
CA TYR A 36 0.15 -13.27 -2.47
C TYR A 36 1.04 -12.63 -3.55
N MET A 37 1.66 -13.44 -4.42
CA MET A 37 2.47 -12.91 -5.53
C MET A 37 1.63 -12.14 -6.55
N CYS A 38 0.44 -12.64 -6.90
CA CYS A 38 -0.47 -11.95 -7.81
C CYS A 38 -0.92 -10.61 -7.21
N LEU A 39 -1.21 -10.57 -5.90
CA LEU A 39 -1.55 -9.33 -5.18
C LEU A 39 -0.42 -8.31 -5.28
N GLY A 40 0.82 -8.73 -5.05
CA GLY A 40 1.99 -7.89 -5.24
C GLY A 40 2.09 -7.33 -6.65
N CYS A 41 1.88 -8.17 -7.66
CA CYS A 41 1.89 -7.73 -9.06
C CYS A 41 0.75 -6.76 -9.40
N SER A 42 -0.43 -6.93 -8.82
CA SER A 42 -1.53 -5.96 -8.95
C SER A 42 -1.13 -4.60 -8.37
N ILE A 43 -0.55 -4.57 -7.15
CA ILE A 43 -0.06 -3.33 -6.53
C ILE A 43 1.04 -2.69 -7.37
N ALA A 44 1.99 -3.48 -7.87
CA ALA A 44 3.06 -2.99 -8.71
C ALA A 44 2.53 -2.38 -10.01
N SER A 45 1.61 -3.07 -10.68
CA SER A 45 0.95 -2.56 -11.88
C SER A 45 0.18 -1.27 -11.60
N ASP A 46 -0.45 -1.15 -10.44
CA ASP A 46 -1.18 0.05 -10.04
C ASP A 46 -0.26 1.24 -9.79
N MET A 47 0.99 0.99 -9.41
CA MET A 47 2.00 2.04 -9.15
C MET A 47 2.99 2.23 -10.31
N ASP A 48 2.71 1.64 -11.47
CA ASP A 48 3.57 1.63 -12.65
C ASP A 48 5.00 1.11 -12.34
N GLU A 49 5.08 0.01 -11.61
CA GLU A 49 6.30 -0.69 -11.22
C GLU A 49 6.31 -2.15 -11.73
N CYS A 50 7.49 -2.77 -11.70
CA CYS A 50 7.63 -4.19 -12.04
C CYS A 50 6.90 -5.09 -11.03
N CYS A 51 6.23 -6.14 -11.51
CA CYS A 51 5.49 -7.18 -10.76
C CYS A 51 6.13 -7.56 -9.41
N LEU A 52 7.45 -7.76 -9.38
CA LEU A 52 8.22 -8.22 -8.22
C LEU A 52 8.44 -7.14 -7.14
N CYS A 53 8.15 -5.88 -7.44
CA CYS A 53 8.36 -4.75 -6.53
C CYS A 53 7.19 -4.53 -5.57
N GLY A 54 5.99 -5.04 -5.88
CA GLY A 54 4.78 -4.73 -5.11
C GLY A 54 4.65 -5.42 -3.75
N LEU A 55 5.56 -6.35 -3.42
CA LEU A 55 5.63 -7.00 -2.10
C LEU A 55 6.74 -6.44 -1.20
N GLN A 56 7.55 -5.52 -1.72
CA GLN A 56 8.66 -4.97 -0.96
C GLN A 56 8.19 -3.85 -0.03
N MET A 57 8.87 -3.66 1.10
CA MET A 57 8.61 -2.51 1.98
C MET A 57 8.77 -1.16 1.25
N SER A 58 9.65 -1.12 0.25
CA SER A 58 9.92 0.08 -0.56
C SER A 58 8.65 0.62 -1.23
N ILE A 59 7.77 -0.25 -1.76
CA ILE A 59 6.55 0.20 -2.43
C ILE A 59 5.62 0.96 -1.48
N ARG A 60 5.51 0.48 -0.24
CA ARG A 60 4.73 1.12 0.83
C ARG A 60 5.33 2.46 1.23
N SER A 61 6.66 2.55 1.33
CA SER A 61 7.34 3.81 1.65
C SER A 61 7.20 4.86 0.53
N VAL A 62 7.30 4.44 -0.73
CA VAL A 62 7.07 5.31 -1.90
C VAL A 62 5.62 5.79 -1.91
N TYR A 63 4.66 4.90 -1.68
CA TYR A 63 3.23 5.23 -1.60
C TYR A 63 2.94 6.29 -0.53
N ARG A 64 3.51 6.12 0.66
CA ARG A 64 3.34 7.06 1.79
C ARG A 64 3.92 8.44 1.47
N THR A 65 5.06 8.48 0.76
CA THR A 65 5.65 9.74 0.28
C THR A 65 4.76 10.40 -0.78
N LYS A 66 4.16 9.62 -1.70
CA LYS A 66 3.27 10.14 -2.76
C LYS A 66 2.05 10.86 -2.21
N TYR A 67 1.41 10.32 -1.15
CA TYR A 67 0.18 10.87 -0.58
C TYR A 67 0.35 11.56 0.79
N ASN A 68 1.59 11.84 1.20
CA ASN A 68 1.93 12.41 2.50
C ASN A 68 1.25 11.72 3.70
N ILE A 69 1.39 10.39 3.76
CA ILE A 69 0.80 9.56 4.83
C ILE A 69 1.77 9.53 6.02
N ASN A 70 1.29 9.74 7.26
CA ASN A 70 2.10 9.79 8.48
C ASN A 70 2.74 8.47 8.85
N GLY A 71 4.01 8.51 9.27
CA GLY A 71 4.77 7.36 9.73
C GLY A 71 6.20 7.26 9.18
N SER A 72 6.85 6.11 9.34
CA SER A 72 8.29 5.95 9.10
C SER A 72 8.69 4.60 8.50
N LEU A 73 9.90 4.51 7.95
CA LEU A 73 10.51 3.24 7.50
C LEU A 73 10.54 2.18 8.62
N CYS A 74 10.77 2.60 9.87
CA CYS A 74 10.76 1.70 11.01
C CYS A 74 9.37 1.09 11.23
N GLN A 75 8.31 1.90 11.13
CA GLN A 75 6.94 1.40 11.21
C GLN A 75 6.58 0.48 10.04
N ASP A 76 7.05 0.77 8.83
CA ASP A 76 6.83 -0.10 7.68
C ASP A 76 7.57 -1.44 7.83
N PHE A 77 8.78 -1.45 8.39
CA PHE A 77 9.51 -2.66 8.74
C PHE A 77 8.78 -3.49 9.79
N ILE A 78 8.29 -2.87 10.86
CA ILE A 78 7.53 -3.54 11.91
C ILE A 78 6.24 -4.14 11.32
N ALA A 79 5.51 -3.39 10.49
CA ALA A 79 4.29 -3.87 9.86
C ALA A 79 4.53 -5.12 9.00
N TYR A 80 5.58 -5.12 8.17
CA TYR A 80 5.94 -6.28 7.35
C TYR A 80 6.48 -7.46 8.17
N THR A 81 7.20 -7.19 9.25
CA THR A 81 7.77 -8.23 10.13
C THR A 81 6.69 -8.95 10.94
N PHE A 82 5.71 -8.23 11.47
CA PHE A 82 4.61 -8.81 12.23
C PHE A 82 3.55 -9.45 11.34
N CYS A 83 3.15 -8.78 10.25
CA CYS A 83 2.21 -9.33 9.28
C CYS A 83 2.37 -8.66 7.91
N GLY A 84 3.28 -9.19 7.08
CA GLY A 84 3.46 -8.74 5.70
C GLY A 84 2.19 -8.78 4.87
N VAL A 85 1.40 -9.87 4.97
CA VAL A 85 0.14 -10.00 4.23
C VAL A 85 -0.84 -8.88 4.59
N CYS A 86 -0.98 -8.58 5.88
CA CYS A 86 -1.84 -7.49 6.35
C CYS A 86 -1.36 -6.13 5.82
N ALA A 87 -0.05 -5.88 5.85
CA ALA A 87 0.54 -4.64 5.35
C ALA A 87 0.31 -4.46 3.83
N THR A 88 0.41 -5.54 3.05
CA THR A 88 0.15 -5.55 1.61
C THR A 88 -1.34 -5.41 1.31
N CYS A 89 -2.21 -6.08 2.05
CA CYS A 89 -3.67 -5.94 1.91
C CYS A 89 -4.13 -4.52 2.26
N GLN A 90 -3.64 -3.95 3.37
CA GLN A 90 -3.92 -2.56 3.74
C GLN A 90 -3.53 -1.60 2.61
N LEU A 91 -2.35 -1.79 2.02
CA LEU A 91 -1.88 -0.98 0.90
C LEU A 91 -2.79 -1.12 -0.33
N LYS A 92 -3.17 -2.35 -0.71
CA LYS A 92 -4.06 -2.58 -1.86
C LYS A 92 -5.43 -1.93 -1.66
N ARG A 93 -6.01 -2.03 -0.47
CA ARG A 93 -7.28 -1.38 -0.15
C ARG A 93 -7.22 0.13 -0.22
N ASP A 94 -6.13 0.74 0.27
CA ASP A 94 -5.94 2.18 0.18
C ASP A 94 -5.82 2.63 -1.28
N ILE A 95 -5.11 1.86 -2.12
CA ILE A 95 -5.05 2.08 -3.57
C ILE A 95 -6.45 2.04 -4.20
N ASP A 96 -7.22 1.00 -3.93
CA ASP A 96 -8.55 0.81 -4.52
C ASP A 96 -9.52 1.91 -4.11
N ARG A 97 -9.59 2.26 -2.81
CA ARG A 97 -10.45 3.34 -2.34
C ARG A 97 -10.07 4.71 -2.92
N ARG A 98 -8.77 4.98 -3.10
CA ARG A 98 -8.32 6.22 -3.75
C ARG A 98 -8.67 6.24 -5.24
N LYS A 99 -8.64 5.10 -5.92
CA LYS A 99 -9.10 4.98 -7.32
C LYS A 99 -10.60 5.24 -7.43
N GLU A 100 -11.41 4.68 -6.53
CA GLU A 100 -12.86 4.92 -6.46
C GLU A 100 -13.19 6.39 -6.21
N GLN A 101 -12.38 7.08 -5.40
CA GLN A 101 -12.48 8.51 -5.13
C GLN A 101 -11.95 9.40 -6.28
N GLY A 102 -11.27 8.83 -7.28
CA GLY A 102 -10.66 9.57 -8.38
C GLY A 102 -9.44 10.40 -7.98
N ILE A 103 -8.77 10.06 -6.87
CA ILE A 103 -7.60 10.79 -6.32
C ILE A 103 -6.29 10.00 -6.39
N PHE A 104 -6.28 8.88 -7.11
CA PHE A 104 -5.13 7.99 -7.21
C PHE A 104 -4.09 8.48 -8.23
#